data_AF-A0A2P2FLJ1-F1
#
_entry.id   AF-A0A2P2FLJ1-F1
#
_cell.length_a   1.000
_cell.length_b   1.000
_cell.length_c   1.000
_cell.angle_alpha   90.00
_cell.angle_beta   90.00
_cell.angle_gamma   90.00
#
_symmetry.space_group_name_H-M   'P 1'
#
loop_
_entity.id
_entity.type
_entity.pdbx_description
1 polymer ?
#
loop_
_entity_poly.entity_id
_entity_poly.type
_entity_poly.pdbx_seq_one_letter_code
_entity_poly.pdbx_strand_id
1 'polypeptide(L)'
;MSTEDLVATEPERTDEDEAQTLFADTDVDRFRESWQGIQTAFVDDPQRAVKEADELVAVVIQNLATTFADHKKELESAWSQGEPATEDLRIALRRYRSFFNQLLSA
;
A
#
# COMPACT_ATOMS: atom_id res chain seq x y z
N MET A 1 54.20 -2.53 -0.45
CA MET A 1 53.38 -2.03 -1.57
C MET A 1 52.36 -3.10 -1.86
N SER A 2 51.19 -3.01 -1.23
CA SER A 2 50.05 -3.89 -1.46
C SER A 2 48.90 -2.98 -1.89
N THR A 3 48.71 -2.91 -3.21
CA THR A 3 47.42 -2.97 -3.88
C THR A 3 46.54 -4.04 -3.21
N GLU A 4 45.23 -3.96 -3.04
CA GLU A 4 44.11 -3.13 -3.52
C GLU A 4 43.04 -3.33 -2.41
N ASP A 5 42.43 -2.29 -1.88
CA ASP A 5 41.27 -1.58 -2.45
C ASP A 5 39.99 -2.43 -2.40
N LEU A 6 39.07 -1.95 -1.55
CA LEU A 6 37.62 -2.16 -1.55
C LEU A 6 37.07 -3.59 -1.70
N VAL A 7 36.75 -4.23 -0.57
CA VAL A 7 35.44 -4.90 -0.48
C VAL A 7 34.42 -3.78 -0.35
N ALA A 8 33.93 -3.34 -1.49
CA ALA A 8 32.70 -2.58 -1.57
C ALA A 8 31.63 -3.40 -0.83
N THR A 9 31.10 -2.83 0.25
CA THR A 9 29.75 -3.16 0.69
C THR A 9 28.86 -2.85 -0.50
N GLU A 10 28.55 -3.87 -1.31
CA GLU A 10 27.40 -3.83 -2.19
C GLU A 10 26.22 -3.38 -1.31
N PRO A 11 25.55 -2.26 -1.61
CA PRO A 11 24.29 -1.99 -0.96
C PRO A 11 23.40 -3.17 -1.33
N GLU A 12 23.12 -4.05 -0.35
CA GLU A 12 22.02 -4.98 -0.49
C GLU A 12 20.85 -4.16 -1.00
N ARG A 13 20.42 -4.48 -2.22
CA ARG A 13 19.34 -3.76 -2.86
C ARG A 13 18.15 -3.95 -1.95
N THR A 14 17.78 -2.88 -1.24
CA THR A 14 16.53 -2.76 -0.53
C THR A 14 15.42 -2.79 -1.59
N ASP A 15 15.16 -3.98 -2.15
CA ASP A 15 13.95 -4.29 -2.93
C ASP A 15 12.69 -4.25 -2.01
N GLU A 16 12.87 -3.84 -0.74
CA GLU A 16 11.86 -3.57 0.28
C GLU A 16 11.45 -2.08 0.36
N ASP A 17 12.21 -1.14 -0.22
CA ASP A 17 12.08 0.31 0.06
C ASP A 17 11.15 1.10 -0.89
N GLU A 18 10.45 0.41 -1.79
CA GLU A 18 9.35 1.01 -2.53
C GLU A 18 8.04 0.30 -2.15
N ALA A 19 7.77 0.23 -0.85
CA ALA A 19 6.39 0.16 -0.39
C ALA A 19 5.71 1.47 -0.79
N GLN A 20 5.35 1.60 -2.08
CA GLN A 20 4.60 2.71 -2.64
C GLN A 20 3.33 2.85 -1.80
N THR A 21 3.27 3.88 -0.95
CA THR A 21 2.23 4.03 0.07
C THR A 21 0.85 3.76 -0.55
N LEU A 22 0.16 2.74 -0.05
CA LEU A 22 -1.14 2.29 -0.60
C LEU A 22 -2.25 3.33 -0.41
N PHE A 23 -1.98 4.35 0.39
CA PHE A 23 -2.79 5.54 0.47
C PHE A 23 -2.02 6.72 -0.08
N ALA A 24 -2.72 7.59 -0.81
CA ALA A 24 -2.27 8.97 -0.91
C ALA A 24 -2.24 9.56 0.51
N ASP A 25 -1.13 10.16 0.93
CA ASP A 25 -0.96 10.73 2.28
C ASP A 25 -2.15 11.64 2.68
N THR A 26 -2.71 12.36 1.69
CA THR A 26 -3.89 13.23 1.83
C THR A 26 -5.15 12.52 2.35
N ASP A 27 -5.39 11.26 2.00
CA ASP A 27 -6.56 10.51 2.47
C ASP A 27 -6.37 10.04 3.91
N VAL A 28 -5.14 9.66 4.27
CA VAL A 28 -4.81 9.23 5.64
C VAL A 28 -5.04 10.37 6.63
N ASP A 29 -4.60 11.58 6.30
CA ASP A 29 -4.78 12.74 7.17
C ASP A 29 -6.25 13.11 7.35
N ARG A 30 -7.06 13.03 6.27
CA ARG A 30 -8.52 13.24 6.35
C ARG A 30 -9.20 12.23 7.29
N PHE A 31 -8.81 10.96 7.21
CA PHE A 31 -9.39 9.92 8.07
C PHE A 31 -8.98 10.12 9.53
N ARG A 32 -7.72 10.54 9.78
CA ARG A 32 -7.23 10.87 11.13
C ARG A 32 -7.97 12.07 11.73
N GLU A 33 -8.19 13.13 10.97
CA GLU A 33 -8.96 14.29 11.41
C GLU A 33 -10.41 13.90 11.76
N SER A 34 -11.05 13.09 10.90
CA SER A 34 -12.41 12.59 11.13
C SER A 34 -12.48 11.74 12.40
N TRP A 35 -11.49 10.87 12.61
CA TRP A 35 -11.39 10.05 13.83
C TRP A 35 -11.23 10.90 15.09
N GLN A 36 -10.38 11.93 15.07
CA GLN A 36 -10.22 12.85 16.20
C GLN A 36 -11.52 13.59 16.53
N GLY A 37 -12.29 13.99 15.51
CA GLY A 37 -13.62 14.58 15.69
C GLY A 37 -14.58 13.63 16.43
N ILE A 38 -14.61 12.37 16.01
CA ILE A 38 -15.46 11.33 16.64
C ILE A 38 -15.06 11.08 18.10
N GLN A 39 -13.75 11.01 18.39
CA GLN A 39 -13.26 10.84 19.76
C GLN A 39 -13.67 12.01 20.67
N THR A 40 -13.67 13.23 20.12
CA THR A 40 -14.13 14.42 20.86
C THR A 40 -15.63 14.36 21.12
N ALA A 41 -16.43 13.99 20.11
CA ALA A 41 -17.89 13.88 20.20
C ALA A 41 -18.36 12.76 21.15
N PHE A 42 -17.53 11.73 21.37
CA PHE A 42 -17.87 10.60 22.26
C PHE A 42 -18.17 11.04 23.70
N VAL A 43 -17.53 12.11 24.17
CA VAL A 43 -17.74 12.63 25.53
C VAL A 43 -19.17 13.16 25.70
N ASP A 44 -19.75 13.75 24.64
CA ASP A 44 -21.07 14.37 24.66
C ASP A 44 -22.18 13.39 24.24
N ASP A 45 -21.93 12.58 23.19
CA ASP A 45 -22.89 11.62 22.64
C ASP A 45 -22.18 10.31 22.23
N PRO A 46 -22.03 9.34 23.15
CA PRO A 46 -21.29 8.11 22.89
C PRO A 46 -21.99 7.20 21.86
N GLN A 47 -23.32 7.23 21.79
CA GLN A 47 -24.07 6.38 20.86
C GLN A 47 -23.89 6.86 19.43
N ARG A 48 -23.98 8.17 19.22
CA ARG A 48 -23.73 8.78 17.92
C ARG A 48 -22.27 8.63 17.50
N ALA A 49 -21.32 8.86 18.39
CA ALA A 49 -19.90 8.73 18.07
C ALA A 49 -19.52 7.32 17.61
N VAL A 50 -20.08 6.27 18.25
CA VAL A 50 -19.86 4.89 17.81
C VAL A 50 -20.45 4.62 16.43
N LYS A 51 -21.63 5.18 16.11
CA LYS A 51 -22.22 5.07 14.76
C LYS A 51 -21.36 5.76 13.71
N GLU A 52 -20.86 6.96 14.01
CA GLU A 52 -19.96 7.70 13.12
C GLU A 52 -18.61 6.97 12.93
N ALA A 53 -18.09 6.32 13.98
CA ALA A 53 -16.91 5.46 13.87
C ALA A 53 -17.12 4.27 12.93
N ASP A 54 -18.26 3.58 13.05
CA ASP A 54 -18.61 2.46 12.16
C ASP A 54 -18.69 2.90 10.70
N GLU A 55 -19.35 4.03 10.44
CA GLU A 55 -19.44 4.63 9.10
C GLU A 55 -18.05 5.01 8.56
N LEU A 56 -17.20 5.63 9.38
CA LEU A 56 -15.84 6.00 8.98
C LEU A 56 -15.01 4.77 8.62
N VAL A 57 -15.07 3.71 9.42
CA VAL A 57 -14.35 2.46 9.14
C VAL A 57 -14.84 1.83 7.83
N ALA A 58 -16.16 1.81 7.58
CA ALA A 58 -16.71 1.31 6.32
C ALA A 58 -16.19 2.10 5.11
N VAL A 59 -16.09 3.42 5.23
CA VAL A 59 -15.51 4.29 4.17
C VAL A 59 -14.03 3.96 3.94
N VAL A 60 -13.24 3.79 5.00
CA VAL A 60 -11.82 3.44 4.90
C VAL A 60 -11.63 2.09 4.20
N ILE A 61 -12.39 1.07 4.59
CA ILE A 61 -12.36 -0.25 3.95
C ILE A 61 -12.71 -0.15 2.46
N GLN A 62 -13.75 0.63 2.13
CA GLN A 62 -14.15 0.81 0.74
C GLN A 62 -13.08 1.54 -0.08
N ASN A 63 -12.41 2.54 0.50
CA ASN A 63 -11.31 3.24 -0.18
C ASN A 63 -10.13 2.28 -0.43
N LEU A 64 -9.72 1.51 0.59
CA LEU A 64 -8.69 0.46 0.48
C LEU A 64 -9.00 -0.54 -0.63
N ALA A 65 -10.22 -1.07 -0.65
CA ALA A 65 -10.64 -2.04 -1.65
C ALA A 65 -10.57 -1.47 -3.07
N THR A 66 -10.95 -0.21 -3.25
CA THR A 66 -10.87 0.50 -4.54
C THR A 66 -9.42 0.67 -4.98
N THR A 67 -8.56 1.21 -4.11
CA THR A 67 -7.14 1.44 -4.44
C THR A 67 -6.42 0.12 -4.80
N PHE A 68 -6.66 -0.94 -4.04
CA PHE A 68 -6.11 -2.26 -4.34
C PHE A 68 -6.64 -2.85 -5.64
N ALA A 69 -7.93 -2.66 -5.94
CA ALA A 69 -8.49 -3.11 -7.20
C ALA A 69 -7.86 -2.39 -8.39
N ASP A 70 -7.56 -1.10 -8.26
CA ASP A 70 -6.93 -0.32 -9.32
C ASP A 70 -5.45 -0.69 -9.51
N HIS A 71 -4.67 -0.84 -8.43
CA HIS A 71 -3.30 -1.35 -8.51
C HIS A 71 -3.24 -2.75 -9.14
N LYS A 72 -4.19 -3.63 -8.81
CA LYS A 72 -4.31 -4.96 -9.44
C LYS A 72 -4.55 -4.85 -10.95
N LYS A 73 -5.43 -3.96 -11.40
CA LYS A 73 -5.70 -3.75 -12.84
C LYS A 73 -4.46 -3.26 -13.58
N GLU A 74 -3.68 -2.37 -12.97
CA GLU A 74 -2.41 -1.90 -13.56
C GLU A 74 -1.41 -3.05 -13.72
N LEU A 75 -1.29 -3.90 -12.70
CA LEU A 75 -0.47 -5.11 -12.78
C LEU A 75 -0.96 -6.05 -13.90
N GLU A 76 -2.27 -6.26 -14.01
CA GLU A 76 -2.88 -7.11 -15.04
C GLU A 76 -2.66 -6.58 -16.46
N SER A 77 -2.80 -5.26 -16.64
CA SER A 77 -2.58 -4.59 -17.93
C SER A 77 -1.14 -4.75 -18.42
N ALA A 78 -0.17 -4.83 -17.50
CA ALA A 78 1.26 -4.88 -17.83
C ALA A 78 1.71 -6.19 -18.51
N TRP A 79 0.97 -7.30 -18.38
CA TRP A 79 1.33 -8.60 -18.97
C TRP A 79 0.24 -9.23 -19.85
N SER A 80 -0.97 -8.66 -19.87
CA SER A 80 -2.09 -9.15 -20.70
C SER A 80 -2.06 -8.65 -22.15
N GLN A 81 -1.13 -7.77 -22.53
CA GLN A 81 -0.99 -7.30 -23.91
C GLN A 81 -0.22 -8.31 -24.78
N GLY A 82 -0.95 -9.25 -25.38
CA GLY A 82 -0.42 -10.18 -26.38
C GLY A 82 0.11 -11.48 -25.81
N GLU A 83 1.17 -12.02 -26.43
CA GLU A 83 1.82 -13.27 -26.01
C GLU A 83 3.13 -12.91 -25.27
N PRO A 84 3.12 -12.81 -23.93
CA PRO A 84 4.27 -12.32 -23.17
C PRO A 84 5.45 -13.28 -23.25
N ALA A 85 6.67 -12.74 -23.36
CA ALA A 85 7.86 -13.55 -23.27
C ALA A 85 7.98 -14.17 -21.86
N THR A 86 8.67 -15.30 -21.73
CA THR A 86 8.87 -15.96 -20.42
C THR A 86 9.52 -15.04 -19.38
N GLU A 87 10.32 -14.06 -19.83
CA GLU A 87 10.92 -13.06 -18.95
C GLU A 87 9.89 -12.03 -18.44
N ASP A 88 8.92 -11.63 -19.27
CA ASP A 88 7.83 -10.73 -18.86
C ASP A 88 6.97 -11.37 -17.77
N LEU A 89 6.70 -12.67 -17.89
CA LEU A 89 5.99 -13.45 -16.87
C LEU A 89 6.76 -13.53 -15.54
N ARG A 90 8.10 -13.67 -15.59
CA ARG A 90 8.94 -13.66 -14.39
C ARG A 90 8.88 -12.32 -13.69
N ILE A 91 8.92 -11.22 -14.44
CA ILE A 91 8.81 -9.86 -13.91
C ILE A 91 7.41 -9.65 -13.32
N ALA A 92 6.35 -10.05 -14.03
CA ALA A 92 4.98 -9.96 -13.55
C ALA A 92 4.80 -10.69 -12.21
N LEU A 93 5.31 -11.91 -12.08
CA LEU A 93 5.21 -12.67 -10.83
C LEU A 93 5.94 -11.99 -9.65
N ARG A 94 7.11 -11.36 -9.89
CA ARG A 94 7.80 -10.59 -8.85
C ARG A 94 6.99 -9.37 -8.42
N ARG A 95 6.32 -8.69 -9.35
CA ARG A 95 5.44 -7.55 -9.04
C ARG A 95 4.22 -7.99 -8.23
N TYR A 96 3.58 -9.11 -8.60
CA TYR A 96 2.49 -9.70 -7.81
C TYR A 96 2.94 -10.10 -6.39
N ARG A 97 4.13 -10.67 -6.23
CA ARG A 97 4.68 -11.00 -4.90
C ARG A 97 4.80 -9.75 -4.02
N SER A 98 5.35 -8.68 -4.59
CA SER A 98 5.56 -7.42 -3.87
C SER A 98 4.22 -6.80 -3.47
N PHE A 99 3.27 -6.74 -4.41
CA PHE A 99 1.90 -6.28 -4.14
C PHE A 99 1.18 -7.15 -3.09
N PHE A 100 1.34 -8.48 -3.15
CA PHE A 100 0.75 -9.38 -2.16
C PHE A 100 1.31 -9.17 -0.75
N ASN A 101 2.63 -9.02 -0.62
CA ASN A 101 3.25 -8.69 0.66
C ASN A 101 2.73 -7.36 1.20
N GLN A 102 2.54 -6.39 0.31
CA GLN A 102 1.99 -5.08 0.63
C GLN A 102 0.54 -5.16 1.17
N LEU A 103 -0.29 -6.01 0.57
CA LEU A 103 -1.66 -6.29 1.04
C LEU A 103 -1.67 -6.92 2.45
N LEU A 104 -0.66 -7.73 2.78
CA LEU A 104 -0.55 -8.38 4.09
C LEU A 104 0.06 -7.50 5.18
N SER A 105 0.74 -6.41 4.80
CA SER A 105 1.35 -5.45 5.73
C SER A 105 0.49 -4.19 5.95
N ALA A 106 -0.64 -4.09 5.26
CA ALA A 106 -1.56 -2.94 5.32
C ALA A 106 -2.40 -2.91 6.61
#